data_AF-X0YNU2-F1
#
_entry.id   AF-X0YNU2-F1
#
_cell.length_a   1.000
_cell.length_b   1.000
_cell.length_c   1.000
_cell.angle_alpha   90.00
_cell.angle_beta   90.00
_cell.angle_gamma   90.00
#
_symmetry.space_group_name_H-M   'P 1'
#
loop_
_entity.id
_entity.type
_entity.pdbx_description
1 polymer ?
#
loop_
_entity_poly.entity_id
_entity_poly.type
_entity_poly.pdbx_seq_one_letter_code
_entity_poly.pdbx_strand_id
1 'polypeptide(L)'
;MMDFPSGVKSHIFVSWLHPFKEQRLVVVGGKKMAVFDELTEEKLFLYPHKIEWQQRIPVARKAEAEVVPIEMSEPLRLECQHFLDCITNGRTPLTDGYEGLRVLTILFAAQESFNNGCRRVVIDRIEREKTRRENIFAHPTAIVAENCEIGKGSKIWHNSQIQDGAQIGENCVIGHNCFVGAQAKLGNGVKLESNVDVWDLVTLEDYVFVGPAAVFTNDMNPRAKYPKKKFPHLGKWIPTLVKQGASIGANATIVCGVTIGKNAFVGAGTVVNKDVPDYAIVVGVPGKIIGWMCECGNKLLFENNKASCSKCVCKYHWEDEKVVFVGRRAEDLHKS
;
A
#
# COMPACT_ATOMS: atom_id res chain seq x y z
N MET A 1 38.39 -16.56 -0.37
CA MET A 1 38.92 -15.18 -0.25
C MET A 1 37.88 -14.26 -0.87
N MET A 2 37.30 -13.38 -0.05
CA MET A 2 36.39 -12.28 -0.36
C MET A 2 37.11 -11.08 -1.02
N ASP A 3 37.11 -10.89 -2.34
CA ASP A 3 37.69 -9.66 -2.92
C ASP A 3 36.60 -8.59 -3.15
N PHE A 4 36.78 -7.41 -2.56
CA PHE A 4 35.86 -6.28 -2.74
C PHE A 4 36.42 -5.26 -3.75
N PRO A 5 35.58 -4.57 -4.54
CA PRO A 5 36.02 -3.54 -5.49
C PRO A 5 36.85 -2.40 -4.89
N SER A 6 36.71 -2.17 -3.58
CA SER A 6 37.52 -1.21 -2.81
C SER A 6 38.97 -1.65 -2.58
N GLY A 7 39.35 -2.86 -3.01
CA GLY A 7 40.64 -3.49 -2.72
C GLY A 7 40.72 -4.18 -1.35
N VAL A 8 39.65 -4.13 -0.56
CA VAL A 8 39.54 -4.86 0.71
C VAL A 8 39.46 -6.36 0.42
N LYS A 9 40.21 -7.16 1.19
CA LYS A 9 40.18 -8.62 1.12
C LYS A 9 39.65 -9.19 2.42
N SER A 10 38.77 -10.18 2.32
CA SER A 10 38.24 -10.95 3.43
C SER A 10 38.69 -12.41 3.32
N HIS A 11 38.99 -13.03 4.46
CA HIS A 11 39.32 -14.45 4.54
C HIS A 11 38.40 -15.09 5.56
N ILE A 12 37.76 -16.19 5.17
CA ILE A 12 36.96 -17.01 6.05
C ILE A 12 37.64 -18.37 6.11
N PHE A 13 38.01 -18.80 7.31
CA PHE A 13 38.60 -20.11 7.58
C PHE A 13 37.78 -20.77 8.69
N VAL A 14 37.24 -21.96 8.40
CA VAL A 14 36.47 -22.76 9.36
C VAL A 14 37.22 -24.06 9.56
N SER A 15 37.60 -24.36 10.79
CA SER A 15 38.25 -25.62 11.16
C SER A 15 37.71 -26.13 12.49
N TRP A 16 36.96 -27.22 12.43
CA TRP A 16 36.45 -27.93 13.61
C TRP A 16 37.54 -28.64 14.41
N LEU A 17 38.73 -28.85 13.82
CA LEU A 17 39.88 -29.50 14.45
C LEU A 17 40.89 -28.49 15.00
N HIS A 18 40.58 -27.20 14.98
CA HIS A 18 41.48 -26.18 15.51
C HIS A 18 41.64 -26.40 17.02
N PRO A 19 42.89 -26.52 17.54
CA PRO A 19 43.12 -26.91 18.94
C PRO A 19 42.79 -25.80 19.94
N PHE A 20 42.56 -24.58 19.45
CA PHE A 20 42.21 -23.43 20.28
C PHE A 20 40.78 -22.99 19.97
N LYS A 21 39.98 -22.78 21.03
CA LYS A 21 38.73 -22.03 20.94
C LYS A 21 39.07 -20.55 20.88
N GLU A 22 38.77 -19.89 19.78
CA GLU A 22 38.92 -18.44 19.63
C GLU A 22 37.54 -17.84 19.30
N GLN A 23 37.05 -16.96 20.16
CA GLN A 23 35.80 -16.21 19.97
C GLN A 23 36.12 -14.72 20.07
N ARG A 24 36.76 -14.22 19.01
CA ARG A 24 37.32 -12.87 18.97
C ARG A 24 36.92 -12.16 17.69
N LEU A 25 36.44 -10.93 17.85
CA LEU A 25 36.21 -10.00 16.74
C LEU A 25 37.20 -8.83 16.87
N VAL A 26 37.98 -8.61 15.81
CA VAL A 26 38.92 -7.48 15.73
C VAL A 26 38.48 -6.53 14.63
N VAL A 27 38.20 -5.28 15.00
CA VAL A 27 37.88 -4.19 14.07
C VAL A 27 39.03 -3.19 14.08
N VAL A 28 39.73 -3.07 12.95
CA VAL A 28 40.86 -2.15 12.80
C VAL A 28 40.38 -0.86 12.14
N GLY A 29 40.30 0.23 12.91
CA GLY A 29 40.04 1.56 12.40
C GLY A 29 41.34 2.34 12.16
N GLY A 30 41.28 3.42 11.37
CA GLY A 30 42.45 4.27 11.10
C GLY A 30 42.98 5.07 12.30
N LYS A 31 42.27 5.07 13.44
CA LYS A 31 42.64 5.80 14.66
C LYS A 31 42.84 4.91 15.89
N LYS A 32 41.98 3.89 16.04
CA LYS A 32 41.99 2.91 17.13
C LYS A 32 41.54 1.56 16.57
N MET A 33 41.85 0.48 17.27
CA MET A 33 41.36 -0.86 17.01
C MET A 33 40.47 -1.30 18.16
N ALA A 34 39.36 -1.97 17.86
CA ALA A 34 38.50 -2.60 18.86
C ALA A 34 38.70 -4.12 18.81
N VAL A 35 38.92 -4.73 19.96
CA VAL A 35 38.98 -6.19 20.12
C VAL A 35 37.88 -6.58 21.09
N PHE A 36 36.92 -7.34 20.58
CA PHE A 36 35.92 -8.00 21.40
C PHE A 36 36.35 -9.46 21.59
N ASP A 37 36.61 -9.86 22.83
CA ASP A 37 37.07 -11.19 23.20
C ASP A 37 36.09 -11.81 24.19
N GLU A 38 35.37 -12.85 23.75
CA GLU A 38 34.35 -13.49 24.59
C GLU A 38 34.95 -14.38 25.68
N LEU A 39 36.24 -14.69 25.61
CA LEU A 39 36.86 -15.65 26.54
C LEU A 39 37.48 -15.00 27.78
N THR A 40 37.58 -13.67 27.81
CA THR A 40 38.12 -12.87 28.92
C THR A 40 37.01 -12.32 29.83
N GLU A 41 37.34 -11.91 31.06
CA GLU A 41 36.37 -11.26 31.96
C GLU A 41 35.91 -9.92 31.38
N GLU A 42 36.89 -9.08 31.03
CA GLU A 42 36.66 -7.87 30.25
C GLU A 42 36.49 -8.21 28.78
N LYS A 43 35.36 -7.82 28.19
CA LYS A 43 34.98 -8.29 26.84
C LYS A 43 35.46 -7.37 25.72
N LEU A 44 35.61 -6.08 25.96
CA LEU A 44 35.88 -5.09 24.91
C LEU A 44 37.10 -4.23 25.25
N PHE A 45 38.06 -4.25 24.36
CA PHE A 45 39.32 -3.52 24.47
C PHE A 45 39.46 -2.55 23.29
N LEU A 46 39.82 -1.30 23.57
CA LEU A 46 40.20 -0.32 22.58
C LEU A 46 41.71 -0.11 22.62
N TYR A 47 42.38 -0.40 21.51
CA TYR A 47 43.81 -0.18 21.34
C TYR A 47 44.03 1.10 20.53
N PRO A 48 44.53 2.19 21.13
CA PRO A 48 44.80 3.43 20.42
C PRO A 48 46.17 3.42 19.74
N HIS A 49 46.55 2.27 19.16
CA HIS A 49 47.79 2.15 18.40
C HIS A 49 47.78 3.13 17.22
N LYS A 50 48.89 3.85 17.05
CA LYS A 50 49.06 4.79 15.94
C LYS A 50 50.22 4.34 15.06
N ILE A 51 50.07 4.55 13.76
CA ILE A 51 51.17 4.43 12.81
C ILE A 51 51.69 5.85 12.57
N GLU A 52 52.91 6.13 13.04
CA GLU A 52 53.61 7.39 12.77
C GLU A 52 54.59 7.18 11.63
N TRP A 53 54.55 8.06 10.63
CA TRP A 53 55.47 7.99 9.49
C TRP A 53 56.75 8.77 9.82
N GLN A 54 57.86 8.06 10.00
CA GLN A 54 59.18 8.66 10.17
C GLN A 54 60.03 8.32 8.95
N GLN A 55 60.51 9.33 8.23
CA GLN A 55 61.32 9.14 7.03
C GLN A 55 60.71 8.16 5.99
N ARG A 56 59.38 8.24 5.79
CA ARG A 56 58.56 7.34 4.94
C ARG A 56 58.52 5.87 5.38
N ILE A 57 58.96 5.56 6.60
CA ILE A 57 58.83 4.25 7.22
C ILE A 57 57.67 4.31 8.23
N PRO A 58 56.66 3.43 8.14
CA PRO A 58 55.61 3.37 9.14
C PRO A 58 56.14 2.75 10.44
N VAL A 59 56.13 3.51 11.53
CA VAL A 59 56.52 3.05 12.87
C VAL A 59 55.26 2.90 13.72
N ALA A 60 55.00 1.68 14.19
CA ALA A 60 53.87 1.40 15.06
C ALA A 60 54.18 1.82 16.50
N ARG A 61 53.44 2.81 17.02
CA ARG A 61 53.42 3.10 18.47
C ARG A 61 52.34 2.26 19.13
N LYS A 62 52.79 1.26 19.89
CA LYS A 62 51.92 0.49 20.78
C LYS A 62 51.52 1.37 21.97
N ALA A 63 50.28 1.26 22.37
CA ALA A 63 49.68 1.91 23.53
C ALA A 63 48.90 0.85 24.29
N GLU A 64 48.74 1.00 25.60
CA GLU A 64 47.97 0.05 26.39
C GLU A 64 46.50 0.01 25.97
N ALA A 65 45.86 -1.13 26.20
CA ALA A 65 44.44 -1.31 25.90
C ALA A 65 43.60 -0.54 26.91
N GLU A 66 42.65 0.26 26.41
CA GLU A 66 41.59 0.83 27.22
C GLU A 66 40.45 -0.19 27.31
N VAL A 67 40.10 -0.63 28.50
CA VAL A 67 38.94 -1.50 28.72
C VAL A 67 37.67 -0.66 28.59
N VAL A 68 36.73 -1.13 27.77
CA VAL A 68 35.40 -0.53 27.67
C VAL A 68 34.43 -1.39 28.46
N PRO A 69 33.85 -0.87 29.56
CA PRO A 69 32.93 -1.64 30.37
C PRO A 69 31.68 -1.96 29.56
N ILE A 70 31.32 -3.24 29.54
CA ILE A 70 30.07 -3.72 28.95
C ILE A 70 29.16 -4.15 30.10
N GLU A 71 27.94 -3.64 30.10
CA GLU A 71 26.94 -4.04 31.08
C GLU A 71 26.54 -5.50 30.83
N MET A 72 27.06 -6.38 31.68
CA MET A 72 26.71 -7.80 31.66
C MET A 72 25.30 -7.97 32.21
N SER A 73 24.38 -8.25 31.29
CA SER A 73 22.96 -8.47 31.57
C SER A 73 22.54 -9.80 30.97
N GLU A 74 21.47 -10.38 31.51
CA GLU A 74 20.93 -11.64 30.99
C GLU A 74 20.30 -11.41 29.60
N PRO A 75 20.84 -11.97 28.51
CA PRO A 75 20.40 -11.62 27.16
C PRO A 75 18.92 -11.93 26.92
N LEU A 76 18.46 -13.10 27.38
CA LEU A 76 17.06 -13.51 27.23
C LEU A 76 16.12 -12.57 27.99
N ARG A 77 16.52 -12.09 29.16
CA ARG A 77 15.74 -11.13 29.94
C ARG A 77 15.63 -9.79 29.22
N LEU A 78 16.73 -9.29 28.64
CA LEU A 78 16.71 -8.05 27.86
C LEU A 78 15.81 -8.18 26.63
N GLU A 79 15.88 -9.32 25.94
CA GLU A 79 15.03 -9.60 24.77
C GLU A 79 13.54 -9.62 25.15
N CYS A 80 13.17 -10.35 26.22
CA CYS A 80 11.81 -10.37 26.72
C CYS A 80 11.33 -8.98 27.19
N GLN A 81 12.18 -8.20 27.84
CA GLN A 81 11.84 -6.84 28.27
C GLN A 81 11.60 -5.92 27.06
N HIS A 82 12.48 -5.96 26.07
CA HIS A 82 12.35 -5.19 24.83
C HIS A 82 11.05 -5.54 24.08
N PHE A 83 10.69 -6.84 24.04
CA PHE A 83 9.42 -7.28 23.47
C PHE A 83 8.20 -6.68 24.18
N LEU A 84 8.18 -6.73 25.52
CA LEU A 84 7.11 -6.12 26.32
C LEU A 84 7.04 -4.61 26.10
N ASP A 85 8.18 -3.92 26.10
CA ASP A 85 8.25 -2.47 25.88
C ASP A 85 7.72 -2.07 24.50
N CYS A 86 7.97 -2.88 23.47
CA CYS A 86 7.44 -2.67 22.12
C CYS A 86 5.91 -2.77 22.10
N ILE A 87 5.34 -3.77 22.79
CA ILE A 87 3.88 -3.93 22.90
C ILE A 87 3.26 -2.77 23.66
N THR A 88 3.79 -2.44 24.84
CA THR A 88 3.22 -1.41 25.71
C THR A 88 3.25 -0.02 25.06
N ASN A 89 4.31 0.30 24.32
CA ASN A 89 4.52 1.64 23.76
C ASN A 89 4.22 1.73 22.26
N GLY A 90 3.76 0.64 21.62
CA GLY A 90 3.54 0.59 20.17
C GLY A 90 4.80 0.88 19.35
N ARG A 91 5.97 0.47 19.82
CA ARG A 91 7.26 0.69 19.13
C ARG A 91 7.57 -0.47 18.20
N THR A 92 8.23 -0.17 17.08
CA THR A 92 8.81 -1.20 16.21
C THR A 92 10.03 -1.83 16.90
N PRO A 93 10.11 -3.17 17.01
CA PRO A 93 11.30 -3.84 17.56
C PRO A 93 12.58 -3.50 16.78
N LEU A 94 13.72 -3.47 17.46
CA LEU A 94 15.04 -3.30 16.83
C LEU A 94 15.32 -4.39 15.78
N THR A 95 14.92 -5.62 16.08
CA THR A 95 14.94 -6.79 15.19
C THR A 95 13.51 -7.28 15.01
N ASP A 96 12.85 -6.84 13.94
CA ASP A 96 11.48 -7.21 13.61
C ASP A 96 11.42 -8.43 12.67
N GLY A 97 10.21 -8.94 12.40
CA GLY A 97 10.04 -10.05 11.45
C GLY A 97 10.53 -9.72 10.04
N TYR A 98 10.52 -8.44 9.65
CA TYR A 98 11.03 -8.00 8.35
C TYR A 98 12.56 -8.03 8.30
N GLU A 99 13.24 -7.80 9.41
CA GLU A 99 14.69 -7.98 9.55
C GLU A 99 15.08 -9.43 9.30
N GLY A 100 14.41 -10.38 9.96
CA GLY A 100 14.60 -11.81 9.69
C GLY A 100 14.34 -12.17 8.21
N LEU A 101 13.30 -11.61 7.59
CA LEU A 101 13.02 -11.80 6.17
C LEU A 101 14.14 -11.24 5.27
N ARG A 102 14.70 -10.06 5.58
CA ARG A 102 15.84 -9.48 4.84
C ARG A 102 17.06 -10.38 4.93
N VAL A 103 17.39 -10.88 6.12
CA VAL A 103 18.50 -11.82 6.34
C VAL A 103 18.30 -13.08 5.49
N LEU A 104 17.13 -13.72 5.58
CA LEU A 104 16.81 -14.92 4.81
C LEU A 104 16.85 -14.67 3.29
N THR A 105 16.38 -13.51 2.84
CA THR A 105 16.42 -13.14 1.41
C THR A 105 17.86 -13.04 0.90
N ILE A 106 18.76 -12.43 1.68
CA ILE A 106 20.18 -12.34 1.33
C ILE A 106 20.82 -13.73 1.33
N LEU A 107 20.55 -14.56 2.33
CA LEU A 107 21.07 -15.93 2.41
C LEU A 107 20.60 -16.78 1.22
N PHE A 108 19.33 -16.67 0.85
CA PHE A 108 18.76 -17.36 -0.31
C PHE A 108 19.41 -16.89 -1.62
N ALA A 109 19.54 -15.57 -1.81
CA ALA A 109 20.20 -15.00 -2.98
C ALA A 109 21.68 -15.41 -3.07
N ALA A 110 22.38 -15.49 -1.94
CA ALA A 110 23.76 -15.97 -1.90
C ALA A 110 23.85 -17.47 -2.29
N GLN A 111 22.95 -18.31 -1.79
CA GLN A 111 22.88 -19.72 -2.16
C GLN A 111 22.55 -19.91 -3.64
N GLU A 112 21.61 -19.14 -4.17
CA GLU A 112 21.26 -19.15 -5.59
C GLU A 112 22.43 -18.71 -6.47
N SER A 113 23.13 -17.64 -6.07
CA SER A 113 24.34 -17.19 -6.74
C SER A 113 25.39 -18.29 -6.79
N PHE A 114 25.65 -18.94 -5.65
CA PHE A 114 26.60 -20.05 -5.54
C PHE A 114 26.25 -21.22 -6.46
N ASN A 115 24.99 -21.67 -6.43
CA ASN A 115 24.50 -22.77 -7.27
C ASN A 115 24.62 -22.46 -8.77
N ASN A 116 24.55 -21.18 -9.14
CA ASN A 116 24.65 -20.70 -10.51
C ASN A 116 26.07 -20.25 -10.91
N GLY A 117 27.12 -20.73 -10.22
CA GLY A 117 28.51 -20.40 -10.56
C GLY A 117 28.91 -18.97 -10.16
N CYS A 118 28.45 -18.52 -9.00
CA CYS A 118 28.70 -17.19 -8.43
C CYS A 118 28.22 -16.03 -9.32
N ARG A 119 27.14 -16.23 -10.08
CA ARG A 119 26.52 -15.16 -10.88
C ARG A 119 25.73 -14.20 -10.00
N ARG A 120 25.60 -12.95 -10.44
CA ARG A 120 24.84 -11.91 -9.72
C ARG A 120 23.35 -12.29 -9.69
N VAL A 121 22.75 -12.24 -8.50
CA VAL A 121 21.30 -12.38 -8.28
C VAL A 121 20.71 -11.01 -7.97
N VAL A 122 19.56 -10.69 -8.57
CA VAL A 122 18.85 -9.41 -8.35
C VAL A 122 17.84 -9.59 -7.23
N ILE A 123 17.95 -8.80 -6.17
CA ILE A 123 17.01 -8.80 -5.03
C ILE A 123 15.98 -7.68 -5.27
N ASP A 124 15.02 -7.94 -6.16
CA ASP A 124 14.03 -6.95 -6.67
C ASP A 124 12.95 -6.56 -5.61
N ARG A 125 12.81 -7.39 -4.57
CA ARG A 125 11.69 -7.31 -3.61
C ARG A 125 11.74 -6.06 -2.70
N ILE A 126 12.94 -5.62 -2.32
CA ILE A 126 13.14 -4.55 -1.31
C ILE A 126 12.91 -3.14 -1.92
N GLU A 127 13.33 -2.92 -3.17
CA GLU A 127 13.16 -1.62 -3.83
C GLU A 127 11.71 -1.35 -4.25
N ARG A 128 10.97 -2.39 -4.68
CA ARG A 128 9.55 -2.28 -5.04
C ARG A 128 8.68 -1.92 -3.83
N GLU A 129 8.89 -2.55 -2.68
CA GLU A 129 8.16 -2.21 -1.44
C GLU A 129 8.46 -0.78 -0.96
N LYS A 130 9.72 -0.34 -1.08
CA LYS A 130 10.15 1.00 -0.69
C LYS A 130 9.55 2.09 -1.59
N THR A 131 9.63 1.92 -2.91
CA THR A 131 9.06 2.86 -3.90
C THR A 131 7.54 2.92 -3.81
N ARG A 132 6.89 1.80 -3.48
CA ARG A 132 5.44 1.75 -3.24
C ARG A 132 5.07 2.53 -1.98
N ARG A 133 5.80 2.34 -0.87
CA ARG A 133 5.60 3.13 0.37
C ARG A 133 5.87 4.62 0.19
N GLU A 134 6.74 5.02 -0.73
CA GLU A 134 7.04 6.43 -1.01
C GLU A 134 5.94 7.14 -1.83
N ASN A 135 5.12 6.40 -2.59
CA ASN A 135 4.11 6.98 -3.49
C ASN A 135 2.67 6.87 -3.00
N ILE A 136 2.39 5.96 -2.06
CA ILE A 136 1.05 5.78 -1.47
C ILE A 136 1.12 5.82 0.04
N PHE A 137 0.04 6.31 0.66
CA PHE A 137 -0.16 6.13 2.09
C PHE A 137 -0.98 4.87 2.33
N ALA A 138 -0.45 3.93 3.10
CA ALA A 138 -1.22 2.80 3.62
C ALA A 138 -1.09 2.77 5.14
N HIS A 139 -2.23 2.79 5.84
CA HIS A 139 -2.24 2.66 7.28
C HIS A 139 -1.62 1.31 7.69
N PRO A 140 -0.85 1.21 8.80
CA PRO A 140 -0.21 -0.04 9.22
C PRO A 140 -1.15 -1.24 9.42
N THR A 141 -2.45 -0.99 9.64
CA THR A 141 -3.46 -2.05 9.76
C THR A 141 -4.17 -2.40 8.45
N ALA A 142 -3.88 -1.70 7.36
CA ALA A 142 -4.35 -2.06 6.03
C ALA A 142 -3.56 -3.25 5.49
N ILE A 143 -4.25 -4.17 4.81
CA ILE A 143 -3.64 -5.34 4.18
C ILE A 143 -3.65 -5.11 2.67
N VAL A 144 -2.48 -4.93 2.08
CA VAL A 144 -2.33 -4.61 0.66
C VAL A 144 -1.52 -5.71 -0.01
N ALA A 145 -2.12 -6.44 -0.94
CA ALA A 145 -1.44 -7.51 -1.67
C ALA A 145 -0.25 -6.99 -2.49
N GLU A 146 0.72 -7.87 -2.75
CA GLU A 146 1.96 -7.52 -3.45
C GLU A 146 1.71 -7.08 -4.90
N ASN A 147 0.90 -7.82 -5.67
CA ASN A 147 0.71 -7.57 -7.11
C ASN A 147 -0.54 -6.73 -7.43
N CYS A 148 -0.84 -5.70 -6.64
CA CYS A 148 -1.87 -4.72 -7.03
C CYS A 148 -1.27 -3.37 -7.45
N GLU A 149 -1.92 -2.75 -8.42
CA GLU A 149 -1.55 -1.46 -8.98
C GLU A 149 -2.26 -0.36 -8.21
N ILE A 150 -1.49 0.55 -7.60
CA ILE A 150 -2.04 1.67 -6.83
C ILE A 150 -1.31 2.94 -7.25
N GLY A 151 -2.05 3.87 -7.82
CA GLY A 151 -1.54 5.14 -8.33
C GLY A 151 -1.06 6.07 -7.22
N LYS A 152 -0.20 7.02 -7.61
CA LYS A 152 0.42 8.00 -6.70
C LYS A 152 -0.62 8.84 -5.95
N GLY A 153 -0.30 9.18 -4.70
CA GLY A 153 -1.14 10.05 -3.86
C GLY A 153 -2.37 9.36 -3.27
N SER A 154 -2.60 8.09 -3.63
CA SER A 154 -3.69 7.29 -3.07
C SER A 154 -3.44 6.93 -1.62
N LYS A 155 -4.52 6.92 -0.84
CA LYS A 155 -4.53 6.69 0.61
C LYS A 155 -5.41 5.51 0.97
N ILE A 156 -4.87 4.57 1.72
CA ILE A 156 -5.56 3.38 2.20
C ILE A 156 -5.61 3.46 3.72
N TRP A 157 -6.82 3.55 4.26
CA TRP A 157 -7.03 3.71 5.69
C TRP A 157 -7.20 2.37 6.41
N HIS A 158 -7.33 2.47 7.73
CA HIS A 158 -7.37 1.37 8.69
C HIS A 158 -8.23 0.18 8.25
N ASN A 159 -7.69 -1.03 8.41
CA ASN A 159 -8.38 -2.31 8.26
C ASN A 159 -8.94 -2.59 6.85
N SER A 160 -8.55 -1.79 5.86
CA SER A 160 -8.94 -2.04 4.47
C SER A 160 -8.05 -3.10 3.82
N GLN A 161 -8.64 -3.87 2.92
CA GLN A 161 -8.01 -5.01 2.27
C GLN A 161 -8.02 -4.83 0.75
N ILE A 162 -6.84 -4.81 0.14
CA ILE A 162 -6.65 -4.72 -1.31
C ILE A 162 -6.09 -6.06 -1.81
N GLN A 163 -6.85 -6.73 -2.67
CA GLN A 163 -6.49 -8.04 -3.21
C GLN A 163 -5.44 -7.98 -4.33
N ASP A 164 -4.81 -9.12 -4.59
CA ASP A 164 -3.85 -9.29 -5.68
C ASP A 164 -4.53 -9.06 -7.04
N GLY A 165 -3.92 -8.26 -7.92
CA GLY A 165 -4.48 -7.88 -9.22
C GLY A 165 -5.41 -6.65 -9.22
N ALA A 166 -5.80 -6.13 -8.04
CA ALA A 166 -6.62 -4.92 -7.97
C ALA A 166 -5.95 -3.73 -8.67
N GLN A 167 -6.75 -2.90 -9.36
CA GLN A 167 -6.28 -1.70 -10.06
C GLN A 167 -6.92 -0.46 -9.43
N ILE A 168 -6.09 0.42 -8.86
CA ILE A 168 -6.51 1.66 -8.22
C ILE A 168 -5.70 2.81 -8.82
N GLY A 169 -6.39 3.83 -9.34
CA GLY A 169 -5.79 5.02 -9.92
C GLY A 169 -5.09 5.93 -8.90
N GLU A 170 -4.77 7.14 -9.36
CA GLU A 170 -4.10 8.17 -8.57
C GLU A 170 -5.07 8.94 -7.66
N ASN A 171 -4.56 9.45 -6.55
CA ASN A 171 -5.29 10.33 -5.63
C ASN A 171 -6.62 9.75 -5.10
N CYS A 172 -6.71 8.43 -5.01
CA CYS A 172 -7.87 7.74 -4.44
C CYS A 172 -7.85 7.77 -2.91
N VAL A 173 -9.02 7.70 -2.30
CA VAL A 173 -9.16 7.54 -0.85
C VAL A 173 -9.97 6.28 -0.59
N ILE A 174 -9.34 5.30 0.03
CA ILE A 174 -9.97 4.05 0.46
C ILE A 174 -10.16 4.12 1.97
N GLY A 175 -11.41 4.32 2.41
CA GLY A 175 -11.82 4.54 3.80
C GLY A 175 -11.53 3.38 4.74
N HIS A 176 -12.10 3.41 5.95
CA HIS A 176 -11.93 2.34 6.95
C HIS A 176 -12.69 1.08 6.53
N ASN A 177 -12.10 -0.10 6.74
CA ASN A 177 -12.75 -1.40 6.56
C ASN A 177 -13.42 -1.57 5.17
N CYS A 178 -12.70 -1.18 4.12
CA CYS A 178 -13.11 -1.39 2.74
C CYS A 178 -12.44 -2.63 2.17
N PHE A 179 -13.07 -3.26 1.18
CA PHE A 179 -12.49 -4.35 0.41
C PHE A 179 -12.41 -3.98 -1.08
N VAL A 180 -11.28 -4.27 -1.72
CA VAL A 180 -11.11 -4.12 -3.17
C VAL A 180 -10.69 -5.47 -3.76
N GLY A 181 -11.56 -6.04 -4.60
CA GLY A 181 -11.37 -7.34 -5.23
C GLY A 181 -10.25 -7.38 -6.26
N ALA A 182 -9.80 -8.59 -6.58
CA ALA A 182 -8.70 -8.85 -7.52
C ALA A 182 -8.99 -8.36 -8.94
N GLN A 183 -10.28 -8.32 -9.32
CA GLN A 183 -10.73 -7.84 -10.63
C GLN A 183 -11.49 -6.52 -10.55
N ALA A 184 -11.39 -5.80 -9.42
CA ALA A 184 -11.97 -4.48 -9.27
C ALA A 184 -11.07 -3.43 -9.93
N LYS A 185 -11.70 -2.42 -10.54
CA LYS A 185 -11.00 -1.30 -11.19
C LYS A 185 -11.53 0.02 -10.67
N LEU A 186 -10.65 0.84 -10.11
CA LEU A 186 -10.93 2.18 -9.63
C LEU A 186 -10.08 3.16 -10.45
N GLY A 187 -10.74 4.12 -11.09
CA GLY A 187 -10.11 5.24 -11.76
C GLY A 187 -9.42 6.21 -10.79
N ASN A 188 -9.08 7.39 -11.28
CA ASN A 188 -8.41 8.43 -10.51
C ASN A 188 -9.38 9.21 -9.63
N GLY A 189 -8.95 9.63 -8.44
CA GLY A 189 -9.74 10.50 -7.55
C GLY A 189 -10.99 9.82 -6.98
N VAL A 190 -11.09 8.49 -7.07
CA VAL A 190 -12.20 7.72 -6.49
C VAL A 190 -12.14 7.81 -4.97
N LYS A 191 -13.32 7.97 -4.35
CA LYS A 191 -13.45 8.02 -2.90
C LYS A 191 -14.41 6.94 -2.43
N LEU A 192 -13.87 5.98 -1.69
CA LEU A 192 -14.65 5.02 -0.92
C LEU A 192 -14.68 5.50 0.52
N GLU A 193 -15.87 5.82 1.01
CA GLU A 193 -16.09 5.99 2.43
C GLU A 193 -16.08 4.64 3.16
N SER A 194 -16.13 4.64 4.48
CA SER A 194 -15.97 3.43 5.29
C SER A 194 -17.00 2.33 4.98
N ASN A 195 -16.57 1.07 5.14
CA ASN A 195 -17.39 -0.14 4.98
C ASN A 195 -17.93 -0.36 3.56
N VAL A 196 -17.13 -0.08 2.54
CA VAL A 196 -17.48 -0.30 1.14
C VAL A 196 -16.67 -1.46 0.56
N ASP A 197 -17.37 -2.48 0.07
CA ASP A 197 -16.77 -3.62 -0.61
C ASP A 197 -16.97 -3.50 -2.13
N VAL A 198 -15.86 -3.24 -2.84
CA VAL A 198 -15.80 -3.23 -4.30
C VAL A 198 -15.37 -4.62 -4.77
N TRP A 199 -16.36 -5.47 -5.06
CA TRP A 199 -16.14 -6.84 -5.49
C TRP A 199 -15.49 -6.94 -6.88
N ASP A 200 -15.00 -8.14 -7.20
CA ASP A 200 -14.58 -8.51 -8.55
C ASP A 200 -15.63 -8.11 -9.59
N LEU A 201 -15.15 -7.55 -10.72
CA LEU A 201 -15.95 -7.07 -11.86
C LEU A 201 -16.72 -5.77 -11.64
N VAL A 202 -16.54 -5.09 -10.50
CA VAL A 202 -17.01 -3.71 -10.33
C VAL A 202 -15.95 -2.75 -10.88
N THR A 203 -16.37 -1.85 -11.77
CA THR A 203 -15.54 -0.78 -12.33
C THR A 203 -16.10 0.57 -11.91
N LEU A 204 -15.28 1.35 -11.22
CA LEU A 204 -15.55 2.74 -10.86
C LEU A 204 -14.63 3.62 -11.70
N GLU A 205 -15.19 4.45 -12.58
CA GLU A 205 -14.42 5.43 -13.36
C GLU A 205 -13.93 6.60 -12.47
N ASP A 206 -13.22 7.55 -13.08
CA ASP A 206 -12.63 8.68 -12.38
C ASP A 206 -13.65 9.50 -11.58
N TYR A 207 -13.23 9.99 -10.42
CA TYR A 207 -14.00 10.87 -9.53
C TYR A 207 -15.34 10.30 -9.04
N VAL A 208 -15.52 8.98 -9.08
CA VAL A 208 -16.67 8.33 -8.44
C VAL A 208 -16.59 8.47 -6.92
N PHE A 209 -17.71 8.85 -6.31
CA PHE A 209 -17.88 8.90 -4.86
C PHE A 209 -18.78 7.75 -4.41
N VAL A 210 -18.34 6.96 -3.43
CA VAL A 210 -19.12 5.89 -2.82
C VAL A 210 -19.25 6.16 -1.33
N GLY A 211 -20.47 6.49 -0.91
CA GLY A 211 -20.82 6.82 0.46
C GLY A 211 -20.70 5.63 1.41
N PRO A 212 -20.69 5.90 2.73
CA PRO A 212 -20.39 4.88 3.73
C PRO A 212 -21.42 3.75 3.70
N ALA A 213 -20.94 2.53 3.85
CA ALA A 213 -21.74 1.30 3.84
C ALA A 213 -22.57 1.07 2.56
N ALA A 214 -22.25 1.72 1.44
CA ALA A 214 -22.86 1.35 0.16
C ALA A 214 -22.39 -0.05 -0.27
N VAL A 215 -23.30 -0.82 -0.87
CA VAL A 215 -23.12 -2.23 -1.16
C VAL A 215 -23.16 -2.47 -2.66
N PHE A 216 -22.11 -3.10 -3.18
CA PHE A 216 -22.13 -3.69 -4.52
C PHE A 216 -22.45 -5.18 -4.44
N THR A 217 -23.07 -5.72 -5.48
CA THR A 217 -23.16 -7.17 -5.71
C THR A 217 -22.54 -7.53 -7.05
N ASN A 218 -22.22 -8.81 -7.24
CA ASN A 218 -21.74 -9.35 -8.52
C ASN A 218 -22.37 -10.70 -8.90
N ASP A 219 -23.19 -11.30 -8.04
CA ASP A 219 -24.01 -12.49 -8.34
C ASP A 219 -25.49 -12.09 -8.25
N MET A 220 -26.21 -12.25 -9.36
CA MET A 220 -27.64 -11.94 -9.44
C MET A 220 -28.48 -12.92 -8.61
N ASN A 221 -28.07 -14.18 -8.56
CA ASN A 221 -28.85 -15.27 -7.99
C ASN A 221 -27.97 -16.15 -7.09
N PRO A 222 -27.43 -15.61 -5.99
CA PRO A 222 -26.49 -16.33 -5.14
C PRO A 222 -27.16 -17.48 -4.40
N ARG A 223 -26.52 -18.65 -4.44
CA ARG A 223 -26.91 -19.86 -3.67
C ARG A 223 -25.67 -20.53 -3.13
N ALA A 224 -25.54 -20.62 -1.80
CA ALA A 224 -24.36 -21.17 -1.13
C ALA A 224 -24.00 -22.60 -1.56
N LYS A 225 -25.01 -23.46 -1.81
CA LYS A 225 -24.81 -24.83 -2.30
C LYS A 225 -24.27 -24.88 -3.74
N TYR A 226 -24.47 -23.83 -4.52
CA TYR A 226 -24.19 -23.78 -5.96
C TYR A 226 -23.37 -22.52 -6.34
N PRO A 227 -22.12 -22.39 -5.85
CA PRO A 227 -21.29 -21.23 -6.16
C PRO A 227 -20.89 -21.20 -7.65
N LYS A 228 -20.99 -20.02 -8.27
CA LYS A 228 -20.77 -19.83 -9.72
C LYS A 228 -19.39 -20.30 -10.20
N LYS A 229 -18.35 -20.15 -9.37
CA LYS A 229 -16.98 -20.65 -9.68
C LYS A 229 -16.93 -22.17 -9.91
N LYS A 230 -17.72 -22.97 -9.17
CA LYS A 230 -17.77 -24.44 -9.32
C LYS A 230 -18.85 -24.90 -10.30
N PHE A 231 -19.90 -24.10 -10.48
CA PHE A 231 -21.04 -24.42 -11.34
C PHE A 231 -21.27 -23.32 -12.41
N PRO A 232 -20.34 -23.13 -13.36
CA PRO A 232 -20.41 -22.03 -14.33
C PRO A 232 -21.60 -22.12 -15.29
N HIS A 233 -22.13 -23.33 -15.51
CA HIS A 233 -23.34 -23.54 -16.31
C HIS A 233 -24.62 -22.98 -15.64
N LEU A 234 -24.58 -22.69 -14.32
CA LEU A 234 -25.68 -22.08 -13.57
C LEU A 234 -25.60 -20.53 -13.54
N GLY A 235 -24.66 -19.95 -14.27
CA GLY A 235 -24.47 -18.51 -14.40
C GLY A 235 -23.05 -18.07 -14.05
N LYS A 236 -22.81 -16.77 -14.23
CA LYS A 236 -21.53 -16.11 -14.00
C LYS A 236 -21.71 -14.88 -13.12
N TRP A 237 -20.62 -14.40 -12.57
CA TRP A 237 -20.61 -13.05 -11.99
C TRP A 237 -20.81 -12.01 -13.09
N ILE A 238 -21.54 -10.95 -12.75
CA ILE A 238 -22.00 -9.93 -13.68
C ILE A 238 -21.30 -8.60 -13.34
N PRO A 239 -20.66 -7.94 -14.32
CA PRO A 239 -19.97 -6.68 -14.07
C PRO A 239 -20.96 -5.56 -13.76
N THR A 240 -20.47 -4.56 -13.00
CA THR A 240 -21.18 -3.31 -12.71
C THR A 240 -20.26 -2.16 -13.11
N LEU A 241 -20.78 -1.21 -13.88
CA LEU A 241 -20.03 -0.03 -14.30
C LEU A 241 -20.61 1.22 -13.64
N VAL A 242 -19.77 1.98 -12.95
CA VAL A 242 -20.10 3.28 -12.39
C VAL A 242 -19.25 4.32 -13.10
N LYS A 243 -19.92 5.17 -13.90
CA LYS A 243 -19.22 6.12 -14.76
C LYS A 243 -18.74 7.36 -14.01
N GLN A 244 -17.88 8.10 -14.70
CA GLN A 244 -17.15 9.25 -14.16
C GLN A 244 -18.04 10.22 -13.39
N GLY A 245 -17.58 10.63 -12.21
CA GLY A 245 -18.23 11.63 -11.36
C GLY A 245 -19.54 11.20 -10.70
N ALA A 246 -20.00 9.97 -10.91
CA ALA A 246 -21.21 9.48 -10.25
C ALA A 246 -21.05 9.41 -8.73
N SER A 247 -22.13 9.70 -8.01
CA SER A 247 -22.19 9.65 -6.56
C SER A 247 -23.17 8.58 -6.10
N ILE A 248 -22.68 7.66 -5.28
CA ILE A 248 -23.48 6.63 -4.62
C ILE A 248 -23.67 7.03 -3.16
N GLY A 249 -24.90 7.27 -2.76
CA GLY A 249 -25.25 7.69 -1.40
C GLY A 249 -24.97 6.62 -0.36
N ALA A 250 -24.86 7.04 0.90
CA ALA A 250 -24.66 6.16 2.04
C ALA A 250 -25.68 5.01 2.07
N ASN A 251 -25.24 3.80 2.36
CA ASN A 251 -26.07 2.61 2.49
C ASN A 251 -26.97 2.30 1.26
N ALA A 252 -26.62 2.79 0.08
CA ALA A 252 -27.28 2.39 -1.16
C ALA A 252 -26.79 1.02 -1.62
N THR A 253 -27.67 0.23 -2.25
CA THR A 253 -27.35 -1.10 -2.77
C THR A 253 -27.45 -1.11 -4.29
N ILE A 254 -26.37 -1.52 -4.95
CA ILE A 254 -26.28 -1.62 -6.41
C ILE A 254 -26.36 -3.11 -6.80
N VAL A 255 -27.48 -3.50 -7.40
CA VAL A 255 -27.65 -4.85 -7.96
C VAL A 255 -26.74 -5.00 -9.17
N CYS A 256 -26.00 -6.11 -9.27
CA CYS A 256 -25.06 -6.37 -10.35
C CYS A 256 -25.67 -6.30 -11.75
N GLY A 257 -24.87 -5.93 -12.74
CA GLY A 257 -25.29 -5.84 -14.14
C GLY A 257 -25.89 -4.50 -14.55
N VAL A 258 -25.95 -3.53 -13.64
CA VAL A 258 -26.39 -2.17 -13.94
C VAL A 258 -25.21 -1.26 -14.29
N THR A 259 -25.50 -0.26 -15.13
CA THR A 259 -24.62 0.87 -15.40
C THR A 259 -25.17 2.12 -14.72
N ILE A 260 -24.34 2.77 -13.90
CA ILE A 260 -24.63 4.09 -13.32
C ILE A 260 -23.96 5.16 -14.19
N GLY A 261 -24.76 6.06 -14.74
CA GLY A 261 -24.35 7.09 -15.68
C GLY A 261 -23.42 8.15 -15.10
N LYS A 262 -22.78 8.92 -16.00
CA LYS A 262 -21.86 10.00 -15.65
C LYS A 262 -22.55 11.03 -14.77
N ASN A 263 -21.92 11.44 -13.68
CA ASN A 263 -22.47 12.42 -12.74
C ASN A 263 -23.88 12.08 -12.22
N ALA A 264 -24.33 10.83 -12.31
CA ALA A 264 -25.58 10.40 -11.71
C ALA A 264 -25.47 10.46 -10.18
N PHE A 265 -26.60 10.65 -9.51
CA PHE A 265 -26.69 10.77 -8.07
C PHE A 265 -27.67 9.75 -7.50
N VAL A 266 -27.14 8.69 -6.90
CA VAL A 266 -27.93 7.71 -6.16
C VAL A 266 -28.10 8.21 -4.73
N GLY A 267 -29.34 8.44 -4.31
CA GLY A 267 -29.62 8.88 -2.94
C GLY A 267 -29.30 7.81 -1.90
N ALA A 268 -29.11 8.23 -0.65
CA ALA A 268 -28.85 7.32 0.47
C ALA A 268 -29.97 6.25 0.62
N GLY A 269 -29.59 5.02 0.97
CA GLY A 269 -30.53 3.91 1.17
C GLY A 269 -31.23 3.38 -0.09
N THR A 270 -30.83 3.84 -1.28
CA THR A 270 -31.51 3.48 -2.54
C THR A 270 -31.09 2.10 -3.02
N VAL A 271 -32.04 1.31 -3.54
CA VAL A 271 -31.74 0.03 -4.22
C VAL A 271 -31.83 0.23 -5.73
N VAL A 272 -30.68 0.21 -6.40
CA VAL A 272 -30.57 0.37 -7.86
C VAL A 272 -30.59 -1.01 -8.51
N ASN A 273 -31.63 -1.28 -9.31
CA ASN A 273 -31.82 -2.55 -10.03
C ASN A 273 -31.99 -2.38 -11.55
N LYS A 274 -31.76 -1.17 -12.06
CA LYS A 274 -31.77 -0.82 -13.49
C LYS A 274 -30.70 0.24 -13.75
N ASP A 275 -30.29 0.37 -15.00
CA ASP A 275 -29.37 1.42 -15.42
C ASP A 275 -29.88 2.81 -15.01
N VAL A 276 -28.94 3.65 -14.58
CA VAL A 276 -29.20 5.04 -14.17
C VAL A 276 -28.62 5.94 -15.26
N PRO A 277 -29.43 6.78 -15.92
CA PRO A 277 -28.92 7.70 -16.94
C PRO A 277 -27.91 8.71 -16.38
N ASP A 278 -27.09 9.28 -17.27
CA ASP A 278 -26.17 10.36 -16.92
C ASP A 278 -26.93 11.52 -16.25
N TYR A 279 -26.36 12.11 -15.21
CA TYR A 279 -26.94 13.20 -14.40
C TYR A 279 -28.23 12.86 -13.63
N ALA A 280 -28.79 11.65 -13.75
CA ALA A 280 -30.06 11.32 -13.09
C ALA A 280 -29.92 11.28 -11.57
N ILE A 281 -30.95 11.77 -10.86
CA ILE A 281 -31.11 11.60 -9.42
C ILE A 281 -32.06 10.42 -9.19
N VAL A 282 -31.58 9.35 -8.57
CA VAL A 282 -32.38 8.16 -8.27
C VAL A 282 -32.51 7.95 -6.76
N VAL A 283 -33.72 7.70 -6.26
CA VAL A 283 -33.99 7.48 -4.84
C VAL A 283 -34.99 6.34 -4.60
N GLY A 284 -34.91 5.69 -3.44
CA GLY A 284 -35.93 4.75 -2.94
C GLY A 284 -35.64 3.27 -3.22
N VAL A 285 -36.61 2.43 -2.84
CA VAL A 285 -36.52 0.96 -2.95
C VAL A 285 -37.79 0.41 -3.61
N PRO A 286 -37.74 -0.03 -4.88
CA PRO A 286 -36.63 0.12 -5.82
C PRO A 286 -36.41 1.59 -6.22
N GLY A 287 -35.21 1.90 -6.68
CA GLY A 287 -34.82 3.25 -7.09
C GLY A 287 -35.67 3.81 -8.23
N LYS A 288 -36.13 5.05 -8.08
CA LYS A 288 -36.87 5.80 -9.10
C LYS A 288 -36.19 7.15 -9.37
N ILE A 289 -36.16 7.54 -10.63
CA ILE A 289 -35.62 8.84 -11.05
C ILE A 289 -36.57 9.95 -10.60
N ILE A 290 -36.04 10.98 -9.91
CA ILE A 290 -36.80 12.13 -9.38
C ILE A 290 -36.32 13.48 -9.92
N GLY A 291 -35.37 13.46 -10.85
CA GLY A 291 -34.82 14.66 -11.46
C GLY A 291 -33.37 14.45 -11.90
N TRP A 292 -32.65 15.56 -12.02
CA TRP A 292 -31.31 15.60 -12.61
C TRP A 292 -30.38 16.48 -11.78
N MET A 293 -29.10 16.16 -11.77
CA MET A 293 -28.05 16.77 -10.96
C MET A 293 -26.99 17.39 -11.86
N CYS A 294 -26.53 18.59 -11.52
CA CYS A 294 -25.34 19.18 -12.09
C CYS A 294 -24.09 18.43 -11.59
N GLU A 295 -23.00 18.48 -12.35
CA GLU A 295 -21.68 17.95 -11.96
C GLU A 295 -21.19 18.45 -10.60
N CYS A 296 -21.60 19.66 -10.19
CA CYS A 296 -21.24 20.22 -8.88
C CYS A 296 -22.15 19.73 -7.72
N GLY A 297 -23.06 18.78 -7.97
CA GLY A 297 -23.97 18.23 -6.95
C GLY A 297 -25.20 19.09 -6.63
N ASN A 298 -25.55 20.05 -7.50
CA ASN A 298 -26.77 20.85 -7.34
C ASN A 298 -27.89 20.37 -8.27
N LYS A 299 -29.12 20.27 -7.77
CA LYS A 299 -30.27 19.84 -8.58
C LYS A 299 -30.49 20.80 -9.76
N LEU A 300 -30.78 20.23 -10.93
CA LEU A 300 -31.15 20.97 -12.13
C LEU A 300 -32.67 21.12 -12.20
N LEU A 301 -33.09 22.31 -12.61
CA LEU A 301 -34.47 22.63 -12.97
C LEU A 301 -34.47 22.96 -14.46
N PHE A 302 -35.24 22.19 -15.23
CA PHE A 302 -35.34 22.37 -16.67
C PHE A 302 -36.55 23.23 -17.02
N GLU A 303 -36.31 24.26 -17.81
CA GLU A 303 -37.33 25.13 -18.41
C GLU A 303 -37.08 25.17 -19.92
N ASN A 304 -38.10 24.83 -20.73
CA ASN A 304 -37.99 24.75 -22.19
C ASN A 304 -36.75 23.96 -22.67
N ASN A 305 -36.54 22.77 -22.08
CA ASN A 305 -35.41 21.88 -22.35
C ASN A 305 -34.02 22.46 -22.05
N LYS A 306 -33.92 23.52 -21.24
CA LYS A 306 -32.65 24.11 -20.82
C LYS A 306 -32.58 24.20 -19.30
N ALA A 307 -31.41 23.97 -18.74
CA ALA A 307 -31.15 24.18 -17.32
C ALA A 307 -29.82 24.93 -17.13
N SER A 308 -29.79 25.82 -16.15
CA SER A 308 -28.57 26.46 -15.67
C SER A 308 -28.41 26.12 -14.19
N CYS A 309 -27.25 25.59 -13.81
CA CYS A 309 -26.97 25.31 -12.42
C CYS A 309 -26.93 26.61 -11.60
N SER A 310 -27.70 26.68 -10.51
CA SER A 310 -27.75 27.87 -9.66
C SER A 310 -26.47 28.10 -8.86
N LYS A 311 -25.60 27.09 -8.70
CA LYS A 311 -24.34 27.19 -7.95
C LYS A 311 -23.13 27.45 -8.81
N CYS A 312 -22.97 26.71 -9.91
CA CYS A 312 -21.74 26.74 -10.69
C CYS A 312 -21.92 27.20 -12.14
N VAL A 313 -23.13 27.66 -12.48
CA VAL A 313 -23.50 28.29 -13.76
C VAL A 313 -23.29 27.40 -14.99
N CYS A 314 -23.00 26.11 -14.79
CA CYS A 314 -22.97 25.12 -15.86
C CYS A 314 -24.33 25.01 -16.55
N LYS A 315 -24.31 24.92 -17.88
CA LYS A 315 -25.51 24.85 -18.71
C LYS A 315 -25.72 23.45 -19.25
N TYR A 316 -26.98 23.06 -19.29
CA TYR A 316 -27.42 21.74 -19.74
C TYR A 316 -28.62 21.88 -20.66
N HIS A 317 -28.71 20.98 -21.64
CA HIS A 317 -29.87 20.82 -22.51
C HIS A 317 -30.51 19.45 -22.30
N TRP A 318 -31.81 19.40 -22.51
CA TRP A 318 -32.57 18.17 -22.62
C TRP A 318 -32.75 17.84 -24.10
N GLU A 319 -32.15 16.74 -24.56
CA GLU A 319 -32.17 16.31 -25.95
C GLU A 319 -32.23 14.78 -25.99
N ASP A 320 -33.09 14.21 -26.85
CA ASP A 320 -33.26 12.76 -27.01
C ASP A 320 -33.42 11.99 -25.68
N GLU A 321 -34.29 12.51 -24.81
CA GLU A 321 -34.56 11.97 -23.46
C GLU A 321 -33.33 11.92 -22.53
N LYS A 322 -32.31 12.72 -22.82
CA LYS A 322 -31.05 12.76 -22.07
C LYS A 322 -30.66 14.18 -21.69
N VAL A 323 -29.88 14.27 -20.62
CA VAL A 323 -29.22 15.51 -20.21
C VAL A 323 -27.86 15.61 -20.90
N VAL A 324 -27.65 16.69 -21.64
CA VAL A 324 -26.41 17.00 -22.35
C VAL A 324 -25.76 18.23 -21.72
N PHE A 325 -24.48 18.10 -21.35
CA PHE A 325 -23.69 19.23 -20.88
C PHE A 325 -23.27 20.11 -22.05
N VAL A 326 -23.51 21.43 -21.94
CA VAL A 326 -23.24 22.41 -23.01
C VAL A 326 -21.97 23.20 -22.74
N GLY A 327 -21.60 23.39 -21.47
CA GLY A 327 -20.42 24.15 -21.08
C GLY A 327 -20.62 25.03 -19.84
N ARG A 328 -19.53 25.67 -19.43
CA ARG A 328 -19.48 26.72 -18.41
C ARG A 328 -19.01 28.01 -19.10
N ARG A 329 -19.66 29.16 -18.90
CA ARG A 329 -19.11 30.42 -19.43
C ARG A 329 -17.80 30.73 -18.68
N ALA A 330 -16.73 31.00 -19.43
CA ALA A 330 -15.40 31.26 -18.86
C ALA A 330 -15.35 32.51 -17.97
N GLU A 331 -16.31 33.42 -18.12
CA GLU A 331 -16.39 34.73 -17.44
C GLU A 331 -16.77 34.65 -15.95
N ASP A 332 -17.26 33.50 -15.47
CA ASP A 332 -17.77 33.36 -14.10
C ASP A 332 -16.74 32.81 -13.09
N LEU A 333 -15.48 32.59 -13.49
CA LEU A 333 -14.42 32.03 -12.64
C LEU A 333 -13.77 33.04 -11.65
N HIS A 334 -14.15 34.32 -11.71
CA HIS A 334 -13.56 35.38 -10.87
C HIS A 334 -14.50 35.97 -9.82
N LYS A 335 -15.61 35.30 -9.49
CA LYS A 335 -16.49 35.70 -8.39
C LYS A 335 -16.76 34.53 -7.43
N SER A 336 -15.74 34.13 -6.67
CA SER A 336 -15.91 33.45 -5.39
C SER A 336 -14.63 33.54 -4.58
#